data_AF-R7HIC5-F1
#
_entry.id   AF-R7HIC5-F1
#
_cell.length_a   1.000
_cell.length_b   1.000
_cell.length_c   1.000
_cell.angle_alpha   90.00
_cell.angle_beta   90.00
_cell.angle_gamma   90.00
#
_symmetry.space_group_name_H-M   'P 1'
#
loop_
_entity.id
_entity.type
_entity.pdbx_description
1 polymer ?
#
loop_
_entity_poly.entity_id
_entity_poly.type
_entity_poly.pdbx_seq_one_letter_code
_entity_poly.pdbx_strand_id
1 'polypeptide(L)'
;MTVDELKSINNLKSNLLSIGQRLKIKESNDNQNIYIVKKGDTLYKIANMYGTTVDNLKALNNLKSNNLSIGQKLIVPSKNKIYIVQKGDSLWSIARKYDTTVDSIKRNNNLSTNVLQIGQKLKI
;
A
#
# COMPACT_ATOMS: atom_id res chain seq x y z
N MET A 1 8.77 -12.15 2.27
CA MET A 1 10.22 -12.38 2.16
C MET A 1 10.74 -12.83 3.50
N THR A 2 11.39 -14.00 3.57
CA THR A 2 12.05 -14.53 4.78
C THR A 2 13.51 -14.09 4.86
N VAL A 3 14.15 -14.32 6.01
CA VAL A 3 15.59 -14.05 6.19
C VAL A 3 16.44 -14.89 5.22
N ASP A 4 16.08 -16.15 5.00
CA ASP A 4 16.83 -17.03 4.10
C ASP A 4 16.65 -16.63 2.64
N GLU A 5 15.44 -16.23 2.24
CA GLU A 5 15.20 -15.66 0.90
C GLU A 5 16.03 -14.39 0.68
N LEU A 6 16.12 -13.51 1.69
CA LEU A 6 16.96 -12.31 1.62
C LEU A 6 18.44 -12.67 1.45
N LYS A 7 18.95 -13.66 2.21
CA LYS A 7 20.34 -14.13 2.09
C LYS A 7 20.63 -14.69 0.71
N SER A 8 19.75 -15.54 0.18
CA SER A 8 19.92 -16.13 -1.14
C SER A 8 20.00 -15.07 -2.23
N ILE A 9 19.13 -14.05 -2.20
CA ILE A 9 19.10 -12.98 -3.21
C ILE A 9 20.35 -12.09 -3.15
N ASN A 10 20.96 -11.99 -1.97
CA ASN A 10 22.14 -11.17 -1.72
C ASN A 10 23.43 -11.98 -1.64
N ASN A 11 23.39 -13.28 -1.95
CA ASN A 11 24.51 -14.21 -1.82
C ASN A 11 25.21 -14.13 -0.43
N LEU A 12 24.43 -13.93 0.64
CA LEU A 12 24.97 -13.83 2.00
C LEU A 12 25.23 -15.23 2.56
N LYS A 13 26.42 -15.43 3.11
CA LYS A 13 26.81 -16.68 3.78
C LYS A 13 26.57 -16.67 5.29
N SER A 14 26.21 -15.51 5.86
CA SER A 14 25.97 -15.34 7.30
C SER A 14 24.94 -14.24 7.56
N ASN A 15 24.61 -14.03 8.85
CA ASN A 15 23.78 -12.93 9.33
C ASN A 15 24.58 -11.64 9.58
N LEU A 16 25.91 -11.66 9.43
CA LEU A 16 26.73 -10.47 9.63
C LEU A 16 26.62 -9.56 8.40
N LEU A 17 26.31 -8.29 8.67
CA LEU A 17 26.23 -7.25 7.66
C LEU A 17 27.33 -6.21 7.90
N SER A 18 27.87 -5.67 6.82
CA SER A 18 28.84 -4.59 6.88
C SER A 18 28.15 -3.24 6.75
N ILE A 19 28.67 -2.22 7.44
CA ILE A 19 28.20 -0.84 7.27
C ILE A 19 28.38 -0.43 5.80
N GLY A 20 27.34 0.16 5.22
CA GLY A 20 27.30 0.54 3.80
C GLY A 20 26.94 -0.59 2.83
N GLN A 21 26.74 -1.82 3.33
CA GLN A 21 26.28 -2.94 2.51
C GLN A 21 24.86 -2.69 1.98
N ARG A 22 24.71 -2.72 0.66
CA ARG A 22 23.41 -2.58 -0.01
C ARG A 22 22.80 -3.96 -0.24
N LEU A 23 21.61 -4.19 0.30
CA LEU A 23 20.85 -5.42 0.10
C LEU A 23 19.78 -5.22 -0.98
N LYS A 24 19.74 -6.14 -1.93
CA LYS A 24 18.63 -6.37 -2.85
C LYS A 24 17.50 -7.03 -2.06
N ILE A 25 16.43 -6.29 -1.83
CA ILE A 25 15.19 -6.85 -1.27
C ILE A 25 14.31 -7.30 -2.44
N LYS A 26 13.75 -8.51 -2.37
CA LYS A 26 12.63 -8.87 -3.24
C LYS A 26 11.45 -8.05 -2.76
N GLU A 27 10.98 -7.11 -3.58
CA GLU A 27 9.68 -6.50 -3.33
C GLU A 27 8.65 -7.62 -3.31
N SER A 28 8.09 -7.91 -2.14
CA SER A 28 6.91 -8.74 -2.06
C SER A 28 5.79 -7.98 -2.75
N ASN A 29 5.20 -8.58 -3.79
CA ASN A 29 3.97 -8.10 -4.42
C ASN A 29 2.78 -8.01 -3.45
N ASP A 30 2.95 -8.36 -2.18
CA ASP A 30 2.02 -8.11 -1.08
C ASP A 30 2.03 -6.65 -0.65
N ASN A 31 1.88 -5.75 -1.62
CA ASN A 31 1.61 -4.33 -1.41
C ASN A 31 0.11 -4.13 -1.12
N GLN A 32 -0.41 -5.00 -0.26
CA GLN A 32 -1.79 -5.01 0.21
C GLN A 32 -1.92 -3.93 1.28
N ASN A 33 -2.81 -2.96 1.07
CA ASN A 33 -3.19 -2.06 2.16
C ASN A 33 -3.85 -2.91 3.24
N ILE A 34 -3.28 -2.92 4.46
CA ILE A 34 -3.82 -3.68 5.59
C ILE A 34 -4.52 -2.73 6.54
N TYR A 35 -5.81 -3.00 6.79
CA TYR A 35 -6.56 -2.42 7.88
C TYR A 35 -6.59 -3.39 9.06
N ILE A 36 -6.35 -2.88 10.28
CA ILE A 36 -6.46 -3.66 11.51
C ILE A 36 -7.80 -3.33 12.16
N VAL A 37 -8.66 -4.34 12.29
CA VAL A 37 -10.00 -4.21 12.87
C VAL A 37 -9.93 -3.69 14.31
N LYS A 38 -10.72 -2.66 14.61
CA LYS A 38 -10.85 -2.02 15.91
C LYS A 38 -12.20 -2.36 16.55
N LYS A 39 -12.33 -2.10 17.85
CA LYS A 39 -13.59 -2.26 18.57
C LYS A 39 -14.69 -1.40 17.94
N GLY A 40 -15.82 -2.01 17.58
CA GLY A 40 -16.97 -1.33 16.97
C GLY A 40 -16.96 -1.22 15.45
N ASP A 41 -15.94 -1.80 14.80
CA ASP A 41 -15.89 -1.91 13.34
C ASP A 41 -16.90 -2.92 12.80
N THR A 42 -17.32 -2.67 11.55
CA THR A 42 -18.13 -3.59 10.75
C THR A 42 -17.55 -3.64 9.35
N LEU A 43 -17.76 -4.74 8.62
CA LEU A 43 -17.36 -4.81 7.21
C LEU A 43 -17.95 -3.67 6.38
N TYR A 44 -19.17 -3.23 6.68
CA TYR A 44 -19.82 -2.11 5.99
C TYR A 44 -19.06 -0.79 6.19
N LYS A 45 -18.73 -0.43 7.45
CA LYS A 45 -17.97 0.80 7.75
C LYS A 45 -16.60 0.78 7.07
N ILE A 46 -15.90 -0.36 7.12
CA ILE A 46 -14.58 -0.52 6.52
C ILE A 46 -14.68 -0.45 5.00
N ALA A 47 -15.60 -1.20 4.38
CA ALA A 47 -15.78 -1.18 2.93
C ALA A 47 -16.08 0.24 2.42
N ASN A 48 -16.97 0.97 3.09
CA ASN A 48 -17.28 2.35 2.74
C ASN A 48 -16.08 3.30 2.91
N MET A 49 -15.31 3.14 3.99
CA MET A 49 -14.08 3.90 4.22
C MET A 49 -13.13 3.79 3.02
N TYR A 50 -12.95 2.57 2.51
CA TYR A 50 -12.07 2.25 1.40
C TYR A 50 -12.74 2.29 0.01
N GLY A 51 -14.00 2.72 -0.09
CA GLY A 51 -14.71 2.87 -1.37
C GLY A 51 -14.94 1.55 -2.10
N THR A 52 -15.21 0.47 -1.37
CA THR A 52 -15.54 -0.86 -1.91
C THR A 52 -16.85 -1.38 -1.32
N THR A 53 -17.27 -2.58 -1.73
CA THR A 53 -18.45 -3.27 -1.17
C THR A 53 -18.04 -4.30 -0.11
N VAL A 54 -18.99 -4.69 0.74
CA VAL A 54 -18.77 -5.77 1.71
C VAL A 54 -18.37 -7.06 0.99
N ASP A 55 -19.04 -7.40 -0.10
CA ASP A 55 -18.75 -8.63 -0.86
C ASP A 55 -17.35 -8.62 -1.47
N ASN A 56 -16.92 -7.49 -2.05
CA ASN A 56 -15.56 -7.36 -2.57
C ASN A 56 -14.52 -7.43 -1.45
N LEU A 57 -14.78 -6.79 -0.30
CA LEU A 57 -13.90 -6.86 0.85
C LEU A 57 -13.80 -8.29 1.40
N LYS A 58 -14.90 -9.03 1.43
CA LYS A 58 -14.92 -10.44 1.83
C LYS A 58 -14.16 -11.32 0.85
N ALA A 59 -14.41 -11.16 -0.45
CA ALA A 59 -13.71 -11.90 -1.49
C ALA A 59 -12.19 -11.67 -1.42
N LEU A 60 -11.77 -10.42 -1.25
CA LEU A 60 -10.36 -10.03 -1.11
C LEU A 60 -9.67 -10.67 0.10
N ASN A 61 -10.43 -11.01 1.14
CA ASN A 61 -9.94 -11.59 2.38
C ASN A 61 -10.35 -13.06 2.60
N ASN A 62 -10.95 -13.70 1.59
CA ASN A 62 -11.50 -15.05 1.67
C ASN A 62 -12.47 -15.26 2.87
N LEU A 63 -13.24 -14.23 3.23
CA LEU A 63 -14.20 -14.28 4.35
C LEU A 63 -15.54 -14.89 3.93
N LYS A 64 -16.03 -15.86 4.70
CA LYS A 64 -17.35 -16.49 4.48
C LYS A 64 -18.49 -15.75 5.19
N SER A 65 -18.23 -15.16 6.35
CA SER A 65 -19.21 -14.44 7.16
C SER A 65 -18.87 -12.96 7.33
N ASN A 66 -19.72 -12.22 8.04
CA ASN A 66 -19.49 -10.81 8.35
C ASN A 66 -18.85 -10.59 9.73
N ASN A 67 -18.48 -11.67 10.42
CA ASN A 67 -17.90 -11.61 11.74
C ASN A 67 -16.47 -11.11 11.65
N LEU A 68 -16.14 -10.12 12.48
CA LEU A 68 -14.81 -9.55 12.59
C LEU A 68 -14.30 -9.70 14.01
N SER A 69 -13.03 -10.08 14.13
CA SER A 69 -12.32 -10.10 15.42
C SER A 69 -11.49 -8.82 15.56
N ILE A 70 -11.47 -8.24 16.76
CA ILE A 70 -10.57 -7.11 17.05
C ILE A 70 -9.13 -7.57 16.82
N GLY A 71 -8.33 -6.73 16.15
CA GLY A 71 -6.96 -7.05 15.75
C GLY A 71 -6.84 -7.85 14.45
N GLN A 72 -7.94 -8.31 13.87
CA GLN A 72 -7.92 -8.99 12.57
C GLN A 72 -7.36 -8.06 11.49
N LYS A 73 -6.42 -8.59 10.70
CA LYS A 73 -5.87 -7.90 9.53
C LYS A 73 -6.77 -8.16 8.33
N LEU A 74 -7.23 -7.10 7.68
CA LEU A 74 -7.97 -7.14 6.44
C LEU A 74 -7.18 -6.44 5.35
N ILE A 75 -7.00 -7.14 4.24
CA ILE A 75 -6.58 -6.57 2.97
C ILE A 75 -7.73 -5.68 2.48
N VAL A 76 -7.45 -4.40 2.30
CA VAL A 76 -8.42 -3.42 1.81
C VAL A 76 -7.95 -2.87 0.48
N PRO A 77 -8.87 -2.58 -0.46
CA PRO A 77 -8.49 -1.94 -1.70
C PRO A 77 -8.00 -0.52 -1.43
N SER A 78 -7.04 -0.06 -2.23
CA SER A 78 -6.68 1.35 -2.27
C SER A 78 -7.88 2.13 -2.79
N LYS A 79 -8.39 3.06 -1.97
CA LYS A 79 -9.46 3.95 -2.39
C LYS A 79 -8.91 4.83 -3.51
N ASN A 80 -9.26 4.52 -4.76
CA ASN A 80 -8.78 5.26 -5.93
C ASN A 80 -9.35 6.68 -5.93
N LYS A 81 -8.72 7.60 -5.22
CA LYS A 81 -9.08 9.02 -5.28
C LYS A 81 -8.31 9.63 -6.45
N ILE A 82 -9.02 10.21 -7.41
CA ILE A 82 -8.34 10.94 -8.48
C ILE A 82 -8.04 12.35 -8.00
N TYR A 83 -6.76 12.69 -7.96
CA TYR A 83 -6.25 14.04 -7.81
C TYR A 83 -5.82 14.61 -9.16
N ILE A 84 -6.09 15.89 -9.39
CA ILE A 84 -5.64 16.60 -10.60
C ILE A 84 -4.50 17.51 -10.18
N VAL A 85 -3.32 17.29 -10.74
CA VAL A 85 -2.11 18.07 -10.45
C VAL A 85 -2.35 19.56 -10.76
N GLN A 86 -2.01 20.42 -9.80
CA GLN A 86 -2.14 21.86 -9.89
C GLN A 86 -0.78 22.53 -10.04
N LYS A 87 -0.78 23.82 -10.41
CA LYS A 87 0.44 24.62 -10.48
C LYS A 87 1.13 24.66 -9.11
N GLY A 88 2.40 24.27 -9.07
CA GLY A 88 3.22 24.25 -7.84
C GLY A 88 3.18 22.92 -7.07
N ASP A 89 2.44 21.92 -7.55
CA ASP A 89 2.43 20.60 -6.92
C ASP A 89 3.74 19.82 -7.14
N SER A 90 4.05 18.98 -6.16
CA SER A 90 5.06 17.94 -6.23
C SER A 90 4.47 16.62 -5.73
N LEU A 91 5.04 15.48 -6.12
CA LEU A 91 4.63 14.20 -5.55
C LEU A 91 4.72 14.19 -4.02
N TRP A 92 5.71 14.90 -3.46
CA TRP A 92 5.89 14.99 -2.01
C TRP A 92 4.76 15.79 -1.33
N SER A 93 4.40 16.97 -1.86
CA SER A 93 3.33 17.79 -1.30
C SER A 93 1.97 17.10 -1.40
N ILE A 94 1.73 16.38 -2.49
CA ILE A 94 0.51 15.57 -2.68
C ILE A 94 0.50 14.38 -1.72
N ALA A 95 1.61 13.63 -1.63
CA ALA A 95 1.70 12.47 -0.72
C ALA A 95 1.39 12.87 0.72
N ARG A 96 1.99 13.97 1.20
CA ARG A 96 1.74 14.49 2.55
C ARG A 96 0.28 14.93 2.75
N LYS A 97 -0.32 15.59 1.76
CA LYS A 97 -1.72 16.06 1.82
C LYS A 97 -2.72 14.91 1.95
N TYR A 98 -2.41 13.76 1.35
CA TYR A 98 -3.28 12.59 1.31
C TYR A 98 -2.83 11.46 2.23
N ASP A 99 -1.88 11.73 3.14
CA ASP A 99 -1.33 10.75 4.09
C ASP A 99 -0.90 9.44 3.39
N THR A 100 -0.16 9.57 2.29
CA THR A 100 0.39 8.48 1.50
C THR A 100 1.87 8.73 1.20
N THR A 101 2.49 7.87 0.39
CA THR A 101 3.90 8.02 0.00
C THR A 101 4.06 8.33 -1.48
N VAL A 102 5.19 8.97 -1.82
CA VAL A 102 5.57 9.23 -3.21
C VAL A 102 5.60 7.92 -4.01
N ASP A 103 6.17 6.86 -3.45
CA ASP A 103 6.26 5.55 -4.10
C ASP A 103 4.89 4.90 -4.32
N SER A 104 3.93 5.11 -3.40
CA SER A 104 2.54 4.66 -3.60
C SER A 104 1.89 5.38 -4.78
N ILE A 105 2.02 6.71 -4.83
CA ILE A 105 1.48 7.52 -5.95
C ILE A 105 2.12 7.10 -7.27
N LYS A 106 3.45 6.94 -7.31
CA LYS A 106 4.15 6.54 -8.54
C LYS A 106 3.68 5.20 -9.04
N ARG A 107 3.58 4.19 -8.17
CA ARG A 107 3.13 2.85 -8.55
C ARG A 107 1.68 2.82 -9.00
N ASN A 108 0.78 3.49 -8.28
CA ASN A 108 -0.65 3.55 -8.66
C ASN A 108 -0.87 4.19 -10.04
N ASN A 109 0.07 5.02 -10.49
CA ASN A 109 0.00 5.78 -11.72
C ASN A 109 1.05 5.38 -12.77
N ASN A 110 1.78 4.28 -12.54
CA ASN A 110 2.88 3.80 -13.40
C ASN A 110 3.91 4.90 -13.75
N LEU A 111 4.24 5.78 -12.80
CA LEU A 111 5.20 6.86 -12.99
C LEU A 111 6.63 6.37 -12.73
N SER A 112 7.50 6.51 -13.72
CA SER A 112 8.93 6.27 -13.58
C SER A 112 9.67 7.45 -12.96
N THR A 113 9.18 8.69 -13.18
CA THR A 113 9.82 9.94 -12.73
C THR A 113 9.00 10.67 -11.68
N ASN A 114 9.56 11.75 -11.13
CA ASN A 114 8.85 12.65 -10.23
C ASN A 114 8.28 13.89 -10.94
N VAL A 115 8.39 13.94 -12.28
CA VAL A 115 7.90 15.04 -13.08
C VAL A 115 6.39 14.94 -13.19
N LEU A 116 5.71 16.02 -12.84
CA LEU A 116 4.25 16.11 -12.92
C LEU A 116 3.85 17.18 -13.93
N GLN A 117 2.77 16.92 -14.66
CA GLN A 117 2.16 17.88 -15.57
C GLN A 117 0.91 18.47 -14.94
N ILE A 118 0.72 19.78 -15.05
CA ILE A 118 -0.52 20.43 -14.61
C ILE A 118 -1.70 19.78 -15.37
N GLY A 119 -2.76 19.43 -14.64
CA GLY A 119 -3.91 18.70 -15.19
C GLY A 119 -3.76 17.18 -15.19
N GLN A 120 -2.58 16.64 -14.88
CA GLN A 120 -2.36 15.19 -14.79
C GLN A 120 -3.26 14.58 -13.70
N LYS A 121 -3.97 13.51 -14.06
CA LYS A 121 -4.78 12.73 -13.11
C LYS A 121 -3.90 11.71 -12.41
N LEU A 122 -3.85 11.77 -11.09
CA LEU A 122 -3.17 10.82 -10.24
C LEU A 122 -4.18 10.06 -9.39
N LYS A 123 -4.09 8.73 -9.40
CA LYS A 123 -4.70 7.83 -8.43
C LYS A 123 -3.90 7.94 -7.13
N ILE A 124 -4.52 8.50 -6.11
CA ILE A 124 -3.98 8.67 -4.76
C ILE A 124 -4.57 7.62 -3.85
#